data_AF-A0A956SEE2-F1
#
_entry.id   AF-A0A956SEE2-F1
#
_cell.length_a   1.000
_cell.length_b   1.000
_cell.length_c   1.000
_cell.angle_alpha   90.00
_cell.angle_beta   90.00
_cell.angle_gamma   90.00
#
_symmetry.space_group_name_H-M   'P 1'
#
loop_
_entity.id
_entity.type
_entity.pdbx_description
1 polymer ?
#
loop_
_entity_poly.entity_id
_entity_poly.type
_entity_poly.pdbx_seq_one_letter_code
_entity_poly.pdbx_strand_id
1 'polypeptide(L)'
;MFEKERMRRALGLGVVAVSLGVAVSALAGGHQWGRSDGGDAELRGNAPLVLTTGERTELVRMREEEKMARDVYRTLGDQWGLTPFLHIQNSEEHHLAIVGDLLVRSGTKDPIQNDATGVFQSNEMRNLYTDLTRMGRTSPEAALRAGAKIEELDIADLTRAIQQARNPEIRGVYEGLRRASGNHLRAFNRNLDARGVSYVPQHLSQAEFRAIVDGQHESCGLCGGAGGAGCGNCSGAGNGRGAQMGNGKHGHRGMGKGANQAANQAGGCGGACGGGGMGCGGGRSSAR
;
A
#
# COMPACT_ATOMS: atom_id res chain seq x y z
N MET A 1 -39.18 -3.87 -1.25
CA MET A 1 -39.48 -2.43 -1.06
C MET A 1 -39.36 -2.11 0.43
N PHE A 2 -38.16 -2.27 0.98
CA PHE A 2 -37.75 -1.96 2.35
C PHE A 2 -36.27 -1.51 2.24
N GLU A 3 -35.69 -1.00 3.33
CA GLU A 3 -34.25 -0.70 3.42
C GLU A 3 -33.71 0.45 2.51
N LYS A 4 -34.45 1.57 2.42
CA LYS A 4 -33.91 2.85 1.85
C LYS A 4 -34.07 4.09 2.75
N GLU A 5 -34.46 3.91 4.01
CA GLU A 5 -35.06 5.01 4.81
C GLU A 5 -34.51 5.20 6.24
N ARG A 6 -33.23 4.86 6.50
CA ARG A 6 -32.57 5.14 7.79
C ARG A 6 -31.41 6.16 7.77
N MET A 7 -31.08 6.74 6.61
CA MET A 7 -29.99 7.75 6.47
C MET A 7 -30.48 9.20 6.25
N ARG A 8 -31.69 9.55 6.72
CA ARG A 8 -32.23 10.93 6.67
C ARG A 8 -33.03 11.31 7.92
N ARG A 9 -32.36 11.65 9.04
CA ARG A 9 -32.83 12.52 10.15
C ARG A 9 -31.78 12.60 11.27
N ALA A 10 -31.00 13.68 11.33
CA ALA A 10 -30.19 14.07 12.50
C ALA A 10 -29.73 15.55 12.45
N LEU A 11 -30.60 16.46 12.00
CA LEU A 11 -30.39 17.91 12.17
C LEU A 11 -31.17 18.35 13.41
N GLY A 12 -30.46 18.73 14.47
CA GLY A 12 -31.06 19.16 15.73
C GLY A 12 -30.04 19.95 16.55
N LEU A 13 -30.37 21.19 16.89
CA LEU A 13 -29.50 22.05 17.69
C LEU A 13 -29.50 21.58 19.15
N GLY A 14 -28.31 21.45 19.73
CA GLY A 14 -28.10 21.18 21.15
C GLY A 14 -26.98 22.04 21.70
N VAL A 15 -27.28 23.30 22.05
CA VAL A 15 -26.33 24.17 22.74
C VAL A 15 -26.25 23.75 24.21
N VAL A 16 -25.12 23.15 24.60
CA VAL A 16 -24.79 22.89 26.00
C VAL A 16 -23.40 23.46 26.26
N ALA A 17 -23.34 24.59 26.96
CA ALA A 17 -22.09 25.18 27.41
C ALA A 17 -21.68 24.54 28.75
N VAL A 18 -20.50 23.92 28.80
CA VAL A 18 -19.84 23.51 30.05
C VAL A 18 -18.48 24.18 30.10
N SER A 19 -18.40 25.32 30.76
CA SER A 19 -17.15 26.05 30.99
C SER A 19 -16.49 25.59 32.28
N LEU A 20 -15.47 24.74 32.16
CA LEU A 20 -14.54 24.38 33.24
C LEU A 20 -13.13 24.29 32.66
N GLY A 21 -12.33 25.33 32.88
CA GLY A 21 -10.95 25.39 32.45
C GLY A 21 -10.02 24.75 33.47
N VAL A 22 -9.18 23.81 33.04
CA VAL A 22 -7.98 23.37 33.75
C VAL A 22 -6.81 23.42 32.78
N ALA A 23 -5.82 24.26 33.07
CA ALA A 23 -4.58 24.26 32.31
C ALA A 23 -3.69 23.11 32.79
N VAL A 24 -3.27 22.25 31.85
CA VAL A 24 -2.25 21.22 32.10
C VAL A 24 -1.10 21.46 31.15
N SER A 25 0.11 21.61 31.70
CA SER A 25 1.32 21.92 30.95
C SER A 25 1.70 20.79 29.99
N ALA A 26 2.19 21.15 28.81
CA ALA A 26 2.64 20.17 27.82
C ALA A 26 3.97 19.52 28.24
N LEU A 27 4.03 18.19 28.14
CA LEU A 27 5.28 17.41 28.07
C LEU A 27 5.23 16.55 26.81
N ALA A 28 5.83 17.07 25.73
CA ALA A 28 5.82 16.42 24.43
C ALA A 28 6.92 15.33 24.35
N GLY A 29 6.53 14.08 24.56
CA GLY A 29 7.39 12.90 24.39
C GLY A 29 7.66 12.53 22.91
N GLY A 30 8.19 13.48 22.13
CA GLY A 30 8.47 13.29 20.71
C GLY A 30 9.56 12.26 20.46
N HIS A 31 9.24 11.16 19.76
CA HIS A 31 10.23 10.18 19.33
C HIS A 31 11.01 10.73 18.12
N GLN A 32 12.27 11.10 18.37
CA GLN A 32 13.11 11.79 17.40
C GLN A 32 13.72 10.82 16.38
N TRP A 33 13.19 10.83 15.16
CA TRP A 33 13.90 10.25 14.01
C TRP A 33 15.02 11.19 13.54
N GLY A 34 16.13 10.59 13.11
CA GLY A 34 17.40 11.29 12.92
C GLY A 34 17.37 12.35 11.81
N ARG A 35 17.98 13.51 12.10
CA ARG A 35 18.23 14.56 11.12
C ARG A 35 19.60 14.33 10.49
N SER A 36 19.66 14.31 9.16
CA SER A 36 20.90 14.32 8.39
C SER A 36 20.95 15.63 7.60
N ASP A 37 21.79 16.56 8.02
CA ASP A 37 21.86 17.89 7.40
C ASP A 37 22.64 17.83 6.07
N GLY A 38 22.09 18.41 5.00
CA GLY A 38 22.74 18.42 3.69
C GLY A 38 21.94 19.08 2.57
N GLY A 39 22.30 20.33 2.24
CA GLY A 39 22.23 20.91 0.89
C GLY A 39 20.88 21.05 0.17
N ASP A 40 20.48 22.30 -0.03
CA ASP A 40 20.07 22.84 -1.34
C ASP A 40 18.78 22.30 -2.02
N ALA A 41 17.94 21.54 -1.31
CA ALA A 41 16.63 21.07 -1.81
C ALA A 41 15.44 22.03 -1.49
N GLU A 42 15.70 23.16 -0.84
CA GLU A 42 14.66 24.09 -0.40
C GLU A 42 14.22 25.06 -1.51
N LEU A 43 13.05 24.80 -2.12
CA LEU A 43 12.12 25.80 -2.70
C LEU A 43 10.84 25.19 -3.33
N ARG A 44 10.63 23.86 -3.28
CA ARG A 44 9.46 23.20 -3.90
C ARG A 44 8.54 22.35 -3.00
N GLY A 45 8.87 22.12 -1.73
CA GLY A 45 8.08 21.25 -0.83
C GLY A 45 7.33 21.95 0.32
N ASN A 46 7.75 23.16 0.71
CA ASN A 46 7.45 23.71 2.06
C ASN A 46 6.43 24.86 2.08
N ALA A 47 5.67 25.07 1.01
CA ALA A 47 4.61 26.08 0.96
C ALA A 47 3.37 25.61 1.75
N PRO A 48 2.73 26.46 2.58
CA PRO A 48 1.51 26.10 3.30
C PRO A 48 0.37 25.67 2.36
N LEU A 49 -0.17 24.48 2.60
CA LEU A 49 -1.21 23.89 1.76
C LEU A 49 -2.57 24.55 2.07
N VAL A 50 -2.92 25.58 1.30
CA VAL A 50 -4.21 26.26 1.43
C VAL A 50 -5.34 25.34 0.95
N LEU A 51 -6.15 24.89 1.91
CA LEU A 51 -7.35 24.06 1.72
C LEU A 51 -8.59 24.78 2.25
N THR A 52 -9.71 24.64 1.55
CA THR A 52 -11.04 25.05 2.02
C THR A 52 -11.51 24.20 3.19
N THR A 53 -12.54 24.66 3.92
CA THR A 53 -13.15 23.90 5.03
C THR A 53 -13.66 22.53 4.58
N GLY A 54 -14.16 22.40 3.35
CA GLY A 54 -14.59 21.12 2.77
C GLY A 54 -13.41 20.17 2.57
N GLU A 55 -12.37 20.62 1.88
CA GLU A 55 -11.15 19.83 1.65
C GLU A 55 -10.47 19.40 2.97
N ARG A 56 -10.47 20.25 4.00
CA ARG A 56 -9.96 19.91 5.35
C ARG A 56 -10.82 18.86 6.06
N THR A 57 -12.14 18.94 5.92
CA THR A 57 -13.07 17.96 6.50
C THR A 57 -12.89 16.60 5.83
N GLU A 58 -12.78 16.58 4.50
CA GLU A 58 -12.53 15.35 3.74
C GLU A 58 -11.15 14.76 4.05
N LEU A 59 -10.11 15.59 4.16
CA LEU A 59 -8.76 15.12 4.49
C LEU A 59 -8.69 14.48 5.89
N VAL A 60 -9.46 15.02 6.86
CA VAL A 60 -9.64 14.41 8.19
C VAL A 60 -10.42 13.09 8.11
N ARG A 61 -11.44 12.98 7.25
CA ARG A 61 -12.14 11.70 7.00
C ARG A 61 -11.17 10.66 6.44
N MET A 62 -10.50 10.98 5.34
CA MET A 62 -9.55 10.09 4.65
C MET A 62 -8.46 9.57 5.62
N ARG A 63 -7.95 10.43 6.52
CA ARG A 63 -6.96 10.02 7.54
C ARG A 63 -7.47 8.90 8.46
N GLU A 64 -8.75 8.90 8.84
CA GLU A 64 -9.32 7.79 9.62
C GLU A 64 -9.81 6.61 8.76
N GLU A 65 -10.12 6.84 7.48
CA GLU A 65 -10.52 5.81 6.50
C GLU A 65 -9.34 4.89 6.17
N GLU A 66 -8.20 5.46 5.81
CA GLU A 66 -6.92 4.74 5.60
C GLU A 66 -6.48 3.98 6.88
N LYS A 67 -6.71 4.58 8.07
CA LYS A 67 -6.47 3.88 9.35
C LYS A 67 -7.42 2.69 9.53
N MET A 68 -8.68 2.85 9.15
CA MET A 68 -9.70 1.81 9.23
C MET A 68 -9.35 0.64 8.32
N ALA A 69 -8.98 0.90 7.06
CA ALA A 69 -8.46 -0.10 6.13
C ALA A 69 -7.27 -0.88 6.74
N ARG A 70 -6.19 -0.15 7.10
CA ARG A 70 -4.98 -0.71 7.74
C ARG A 70 -5.28 -1.56 8.97
N ASP A 71 -6.11 -1.05 9.87
CA ASP A 71 -6.43 -1.72 11.14
C ASP A 71 -7.27 -2.99 10.93
N VAL A 72 -8.21 -2.98 9.98
CA VAL A 72 -8.93 -4.20 9.55
C VAL A 72 -7.95 -5.20 8.94
N TYR A 73 -7.01 -4.75 8.11
CA TYR A 73 -6.04 -5.61 7.44
C TYR A 73 -5.04 -6.25 8.39
N ARG A 74 -4.56 -5.52 9.41
CA ARG A 74 -3.84 -6.12 10.55
C ARG A 74 -4.70 -7.19 11.23
N THR A 75 -5.91 -6.81 11.65
CA THR A 75 -6.81 -7.69 12.43
C THR A 75 -7.21 -8.98 11.70
N LEU A 76 -7.39 -8.95 10.37
CA LEU A 76 -7.74 -10.12 9.56
C LEU A 76 -6.52 -10.85 8.99
N GLY A 77 -5.40 -10.16 8.82
CA GLY A 77 -4.10 -10.75 8.49
C GLY A 77 -3.60 -11.65 9.62
N ASP A 78 -3.65 -11.18 10.87
CA ASP A 78 -3.29 -11.94 12.06
C ASP A 78 -4.14 -13.21 12.24
N GLN A 79 -5.43 -13.16 11.90
CA GLN A 79 -6.33 -14.32 12.04
C GLN A 79 -6.19 -15.35 10.91
N TRP A 80 -5.99 -14.91 9.66
CA TRP A 80 -6.11 -15.79 8.48
C TRP A 80 -4.83 -15.96 7.65
N GLY A 81 -3.80 -15.15 7.86
CA GLY A 81 -2.52 -15.24 7.14
C GLY A 81 -2.60 -15.03 5.62
N LEU A 82 -3.69 -14.46 5.09
CA LEU A 82 -3.90 -14.34 3.65
C LEU A 82 -3.00 -13.26 3.06
N THR A 83 -2.29 -13.59 1.97
CA THR A 83 -1.32 -12.72 1.30
C THR A 83 -1.80 -11.28 1.02
N PRO A 84 -3.06 -11.01 0.62
CA PRO A 84 -3.54 -9.64 0.46
C PRO A 84 -3.37 -8.80 1.73
N PHE A 85 -3.86 -9.26 2.89
CA PHE A 85 -3.75 -8.52 4.15
C PHE A 85 -2.30 -8.29 4.58
N LEU A 86 -1.44 -9.31 4.43
CA LEU A 86 -0.04 -9.23 4.83
C LEU A 86 0.75 -8.17 4.04
N HIS A 87 0.39 -7.94 2.78
CA HIS A 87 1.07 -6.99 1.90
C HIS A 87 0.39 -5.61 1.86
N ILE A 88 -0.93 -5.57 1.71
CA ILE A 88 -1.72 -4.35 1.48
C ILE A 88 -1.70 -3.43 2.70
N GLN A 89 -1.64 -3.96 3.93
CA GLN A 89 -1.48 -3.15 5.15
C GLN A 89 -0.25 -2.22 5.15
N ASN A 90 0.77 -2.51 4.32
CA ASN A 90 1.94 -1.65 4.16
C ASN A 90 1.68 -0.50 3.17
N SER A 91 0.83 -0.72 2.15
CA SER A 91 0.30 0.37 1.32
C SER A 91 -0.47 1.36 2.18
N GLU A 92 -1.35 0.88 3.07
CA GLU A 92 -2.20 1.78 3.87
C GLU A 92 -1.40 2.57 4.91
N GLU A 93 -0.29 2.03 5.43
CA GLU A 93 0.64 2.82 6.26
C GLU A 93 1.35 3.92 5.44
N HIS A 94 1.61 3.68 4.14
CA HIS A 94 2.11 4.72 3.23
C HIS A 94 1.04 5.75 2.86
N HIS A 95 -0.21 5.33 2.59
CA HIS A 95 -1.31 6.25 2.34
C HIS A 95 -1.60 7.13 3.57
N LEU A 96 -1.65 6.53 4.77
CA LEU A 96 -1.70 7.25 6.03
C LEU A 96 -0.60 8.31 6.13
N ALA A 97 0.65 7.95 5.87
CA ALA A 97 1.77 8.90 5.94
C ALA A 97 1.61 10.07 4.96
N ILE A 98 1.14 9.80 3.74
CA ILE A 98 0.86 10.82 2.71
C ILE A 98 -0.27 11.76 3.16
N VAL A 99 -1.38 11.23 3.68
CA VAL A 99 -2.50 12.03 4.21
C VAL A 99 -2.07 12.83 5.46
N GLY A 100 -1.18 12.25 6.28
CA GLY A 100 -0.56 12.92 7.43
C GLY A 100 0.27 14.16 7.05
N ASP A 101 1.09 14.07 6.00
CA ASP A 101 1.85 15.21 5.47
C ASP A 101 0.92 16.36 5.04
N LEU A 102 -0.16 16.05 4.30
CA LEU A 102 -1.14 17.04 3.88
C LEU A 102 -1.86 17.71 5.08
N LEU A 103 -2.14 16.96 6.16
CA LEU A 103 -2.71 17.52 7.39
C LEU A 103 -1.74 18.51 8.04
N VAL A 104 -0.46 18.12 8.21
CA VAL A 104 0.60 18.99 8.76
C VAL A 104 0.78 20.24 7.90
N ARG A 105 0.99 20.09 6.58
CA ARG A 105 1.25 21.20 5.66
C ARG A 105 0.06 22.15 5.48
N SER A 106 -1.17 21.68 5.69
CA SER A 106 -2.35 22.55 5.72
C SER A 106 -2.61 23.19 7.10
N GLY A 107 -1.91 22.76 8.16
CA GLY A 107 -2.21 23.16 9.53
C GLY A 107 -3.55 22.60 10.04
N THR A 108 -3.98 21.45 9.52
CA THR A 108 -5.19 20.74 9.95
C THR A 108 -4.84 19.76 11.08
N LYS A 109 -5.63 19.71 12.15
CA LYS A 109 -5.38 18.79 13.27
C LYS A 109 -5.62 17.34 12.83
N ASP A 110 -4.64 16.48 13.10
CA ASP A 110 -4.76 15.03 12.88
C ASP A 110 -5.79 14.39 13.85
N PRO A 111 -6.81 13.66 13.35
CA PRO A 111 -7.72 12.90 14.20
C PRO A 111 -7.04 11.76 14.96
N ILE A 112 -5.93 11.20 14.46
CA ILE A 112 -5.23 10.07 15.07
C ILE A 112 -4.38 10.55 16.26
N GLN A 113 -5.05 10.72 17.40
CA GLN A 113 -4.41 11.06 18.69
C GLN A 113 -3.95 9.80 19.45
N ASN A 114 -4.34 8.60 18.99
CA ASN A 114 -3.90 7.30 19.50
C ASN A 114 -3.96 6.30 18.33
N ASP A 115 -2.83 5.74 17.93
CA ASP A 115 -2.74 4.85 16.77
C ASP A 115 -3.03 3.36 17.08
N ALA A 116 -3.43 3.04 18.32
CA ALA A 116 -3.84 1.67 18.67
C ALA A 116 -4.94 1.14 17.73
N THR A 117 -4.82 -0.13 17.36
CA THR A 117 -5.73 -0.80 16.41
C THR A 117 -7.18 -0.75 16.90
N GLY A 118 -8.10 -0.31 16.04
CA GLY A 118 -9.52 -0.20 16.37
C GLY A 118 -9.92 1.09 17.11
N VAL A 119 -8.97 1.96 17.45
CA VAL A 119 -9.24 3.27 18.08
C VAL A 119 -9.41 4.35 16.99
N PHE A 120 -10.52 5.10 17.07
CA PHE A 120 -10.90 6.16 16.13
C PHE A 120 -11.58 7.32 16.88
N GLN A 121 -11.38 8.55 16.40
CA GLN A 121 -12.18 9.73 16.74
C GLN A 121 -13.61 9.54 16.21
N SER A 122 -13.74 9.30 14.90
CA SER A 122 -15.02 9.10 14.24
C SER A 122 -15.74 7.85 14.73
N ASN A 123 -17.00 8.04 15.13
CA ASN A 123 -17.92 6.93 15.42
C ASN A 123 -18.22 6.11 14.16
N GLU A 124 -18.16 6.71 12.96
CA GLU A 124 -18.38 6.01 11.69
C GLU A 124 -17.25 5.01 11.43
N MET A 125 -15.99 5.44 11.53
CA MET A 125 -14.82 4.57 11.31
C MET A 125 -14.70 3.48 12.37
N ARG A 126 -15.06 3.79 13.63
CA ARG A 126 -15.14 2.78 14.70
C ARG A 126 -16.21 1.71 14.42
N ASN A 127 -17.37 2.11 13.87
CA ASN A 127 -18.42 1.18 13.49
C ASN A 127 -18.02 0.35 12.27
N LEU A 128 -17.44 0.97 11.22
CA LEU A 128 -16.91 0.27 10.05
C LEU A 128 -15.87 -0.77 10.44
N TYR A 129 -14.85 -0.41 11.23
CA TYR A 129 -13.87 -1.36 11.77
C TYR A 129 -14.55 -2.53 12.51
N THR A 130 -15.52 -2.23 13.39
CA THR A 130 -16.22 -3.24 14.21
C THR A 130 -17.08 -4.18 13.36
N ASP A 131 -17.70 -3.69 12.30
CA ASP A 131 -18.56 -4.46 11.40
C ASP A 131 -17.76 -5.28 10.40
N LEU A 132 -16.73 -4.68 9.80
CA LEU A 132 -15.86 -5.32 8.80
C LEU A 132 -14.96 -6.38 9.44
N THR A 133 -14.42 -6.15 10.65
CA THR A 133 -13.74 -7.22 11.39
C THR A 133 -14.71 -8.32 11.81
N ARG A 134 -15.89 -8.00 12.37
CA ARG A 134 -16.89 -9.01 12.77
C ARG A 134 -17.32 -9.89 11.59
N MET A 135 -17.53 -9.29 10.42
CA MET A 135 -17.77 -10.02 9.16
C MET A 135 -16.55 -10.86 8.77
N GLY A 136 -15.38 -10.25 8.67
CA GLY A 136 -14.17 -10.91 8.19
C GLY A 136 -13.66 -12.05 9.10
N ARG A 137 -13.99 -12.03 10.39
CA ARG A 137 -13.65 -13.11 11.31
C ARG A 137 -14.46 -14.40 11.11
N THR A 138 -15.49 -14.41 10.26
CA THR A 138 -16.36 -15.59 10.06
C THR A 138 -15.78 -16.66 9.13
N SER A 139 -15.06 -16.27 8.07
CA SER A 139 -14.33 -17.20 7.19
C SER A 139 -13.24 -16.46 6.39
N PRO A 140 -12.27 -17.15 5.78
CA PRO A 140 -11.29 -16.55 4.87
C PRO A 140 -11.94 -15.80 3.70
N GLU A 141 -13.04 -16.33 3.17
CA GLU A 141 -13.81 -15.73 2.07
C GLU A 141 -14.55 -14.48 2.56
N ALA A 142 -15.13 -14.52 3.77
CA ALA A 142 -15.75 -13.35 4.38
C ALA A 142 -14.73 -12.24 4.69
N ALA A 143 -13.50 -12.61 5.06
CA ALA A 143 -12.39 -11.66 5.21
C ALA A 143 -12.06 -10.99 3.86
N LEU A 144 -11.83 -11.77 2.82
CA LEU A 144 -11.54 -11.24 1.48
C LEU A 144 -12.70 -10.38 0.91
N ARG A 145 -13.96 -10.71 1.24
CA ARG A 145 -15.12 -9.86 0.95
C ARG A 145 -15.12 -8.55 1.76
N ALA A 146 -14.69 -8.56 3.02
CA ALA A 146 -14.54 -7.35 3.82
C ALA A 146 -13.43 -6.44 3.28
N GLY A 147 -12.32 -7.01 2.81
CA GLY A 147 -11.26 -6.28 2.10
C GLY A 147 -11.76 -5.65 0.80
N ALA A 148 -12.35 -6.44 -0.10
CA ALA A 148 -12.95 -5.89 -1.33
C ALA A 148 -13.98 -4.78 -1.06
N LYS A 149 -14.74 -4.86 0.05
CA LYS A 149 -15.70 -3.84 0.46
C LYS A 149 -15.06 -2.54 0.96
N ILE A 150 -13.89 -2.60 1.61
CA ILE A 150 -13.12 -1.41 2.00
C ILE A 150 -12.67 -0.68 0.74
N GLU A 151 -12.01 -1.37 -0.18
CA GLU A 151 -11.52 -0.76 -1.42
C GLU A 151 -12.66 -0.17 -2.30
N GLU A 152 -13.87 -0.73 -2.24
CA GLU A 152 -15.04 -0.10 -2.86
C GLU A 152 -15.46 1.22 -2.20
N LEU A 153 -15.39 1.33 -0.87
CA LEU A 153 -15.66 2.56 -0.12
C LEU A 153 -14.61 3.60 -0.48
N ASP A 154 -13.34 3.28 -0.31
CA ASP A 154 -12.21 4.18 -0.56
C ASP A 154 -12.26 4.72 -2.01
N ILE A 155 -12.53 3.87 -3.01
CA ILE A 155 -12.67 4.30 -4.42
C ILE A 155 -13.89 5.21 -4.62
N ALA A 156 -15.03 4.91 -3.98
CA ALA A 156 -16.24 5.73 -4.08
C ALA A 156 -16.08 7.07 -3.36
N ASP A 157 -15.31 7.12 -2.27
CA ASP A 157 -15.09 8.30 -1.43
C ASP A 157 -14.04 9.21 -2.05
N LEU A 158 -12.87 8.66 -2.42
CA LEU A 158 -11.85 9.38 -3.19
C LEU A 158 -12.40 9.93 -4.52
N THR A 159 -13.31 9.21 -5.20
CA THR A 159 -13.96 9.73 -6.42
C THR A 159 -14.80 10.98 -6.13
N ARG A 160 -15.48 11.07 -4.98
CA ARG A 160 -16.19 12.30 -4.57
C ARG A 160 -15.22 13.39 -4.13
N ALA A 161 -14.15 13.04 -3.40
CA ALA A 161 -13.13 13.96 -2.95
C ALA A 161 -12.40 14.64 -4.12
N ILE A 162 -12.05 13.89 -5.18
CA ILE A 162 -11.43 14.39 -6.43
C ILE A 162 -12.31 15.43 -7.13
N GLN A 163 -13.64 15.20 -7.17
CA GLN A 163 -14.61 16.11 -7.78
C GLN A 163 -14.81 17.40 -6.97
N GLN A 164 -14.68 17.34 -5.64
CA GLN A 164 -14.88 18.48 -4.73
C GLN A 164 -13.60 19.29 -4.48
N ALA A 165 -12.42 18.65 -4.59
CA ALA A 165 -11.12 19.28 -4.45
C ALA A 165 -11.00 20.46 -5.43
N ARG A 166 -10.48 21.59 -4.93
CA ARG A 166 -10.16 22.80 -5.69
C ARG A 166 -8.65 22.94 -5.85
N ASN A 167 -7.92 22.68 -4.78
CA ASN A 167 -6.46 22.63 -4.80
C ASN A 167 -5.99 21.45 -5.71
N PRO A 168 -5.09 21.69 -6.68
CA PRO A 168 -4.67 20.65 -7.61
C PRO A 168 -3.75 19.60 -6.99
N GLU A 169 -3.03 19.94 -5.91
CA GLU A 169 -2.09 19.02 -5.25
C GLU A 169 -2.84 17.91 -4.50
N ILE A 170 -3.81 18.29 -3.66
CA ILE A 170 -4.65 17.32 -2.93
C ILE A 170 -5.47 16.44 -3.88
N ARG A 171 -5.93 16.99 -5.03
CA ARG A 171 -6.58 16.18 -6.07
C ARG A 171 -5.63 15.14 -6.66
N GLY A 172 -4.40 15.53 -7.00
CA GLY A 172 -3.39 14.61 -7.52
C GLY A 172 -3.02 13.49 -6.54
N VAL A 173 -3.01 13.79 -5.23
CA VAL A 173 -2.85 12.77 -4.18
C VAL A 173 -4.04 11.82 -4.13
N TYR A 174 -5.27 12.33 -4.07
CA TYR A 174 -6.48 11.48 -4.05
C TYR A 174 -6.61 10.61 -5.32
N GLU A 175 -6.23 11.13 -6.48
CA GLU A 175 -6.14 10.35 -7.71
C GLU A 175 -5.10 9.20 -7.61
N GLY A 176 -4.00 9.40 -6.87
CA GLY A 176 -2.98 8.40 -6.60
C GLY A 176 -3.45 7.30 -5.66
N LEU A 177 -4.03 7.66 -4.52
CA LEU A 177 -4.66 6.74 -3.57
C LEU A 177 -5.72 5.89 -4.29
N ARG A 178 -6.61 6.51 -5.08
CA ARG A 178 -7.69 5.79 -5.79
C ARG A 178 -7.17 4.73 -6.77
N ARG A 179 -6.00 4.95 -7.39
CA ARG A 179 -5.33 3.95 -8.24
C ARG A 179 -4.73 2.80 -7.42
N ALA A 180 -4.25 3.08 -6.21
CA ALA A 180 -3.78 2.06 -5.28
C ALA A 180 -4.93 1.20 -4.76
N SER A 181 -6.03 1.80 -4.29
CA SER A 181 -7.24 1.06 -3.88
C SER A 181 -7.80 0.22 -5.04
N GLY A 182 -7.74 0.72 -6.28
CA GLY A 182 -8.05 -0.07 -7.48
C GLY A 182 -7.17 -1.33 -7.64
N ASN A 183 -5.87 -1.24 -7.32
CA ASN A 183 -4.96 -2.40 -7.31
C ASN A 183 -5.25 -3.36 -6.16
N HIS A 184 -5.65 -2.87 -5.00
CA HIS A 184 -6.02 -3.67 -3.85
C HIS A 184 -7.35 -4.41 -4.09
N LEU A 185 -8.37 -3.73 -4.66
CA LEU A 185 -9.63 -4.35 -5.09
C LEU A 185 -9.37 -5.46 -6.12
N ARG A 186 -8.49 -5.21 -7.11
CA ARG A 186 -7.98 -6.22 -8.05
C ARG A 186 -7.29 -7.39 -7.32
N ALA A 187 -6.65 -7.20 -6.17
CA ALA A 187 -5.95 -8.25 -5.43
C ALA A 187 -6.89 -9.08 -4.53
N PHE A 188 -7.86 -8.44 -3.87
CA PHE A 188 -8.93 -9.12 -3.13
C PHE A 188 -9.84 -9.92 -4.05
N ASN A 189 -10.30 -9.33 -5.17
CA ASN A 189 -11.16 -10.04 -6.12
C ASN A 189 -10.48 -11.28 -6.71
N ARG A 190 -9.21 -11.17 -7.16
CA ARG A 190 -8.43 -12.34 -7.64
C ARG A 190 -8.29 -13.45 -6.58
N ASN A 191 -8.29 -13.11 -5.29
CA ASN A 191 -8.27 -14.10 -4.20
C ASN A 191 -9.64 -14.73 -3.92
N LEU A 192 -10.74 -14.03 -4.20
CA LEU A 192 -12.09 -14.57 -4.15
C LEU A 192 -12.35 -15.51 -5.35
N ASP A 193 -11.99 -15.08 -6.56
CA ASP A 193 -12.09 -15.89 -7.79
C ASP A 193 -11.26 -17.19 -7.70
N ALA A 194 -10.03 -17.12 -7.16
CA ALA A 194 -9.18 -18.28 -6.91
C ALA A 194 -9.77 -19.29 -5.89
N ARG A 195 -10.85 -18.93 -5.18
CA ARG A 195 -11.61 -19.78 -4.27
C ARG A 195 -12.98 -20.18 -4.83
N GLY A 196 -13.28 -19.81 -6.09
CA GLY A 196 -14.59 -20.02 -6.72
C GLY A 196 -15.69 -19.08 -6.20
N VAL A 197 -15.31 -17.97 -5.56
CA VAL A 197 -16.23 -17.08 -4.84
C VAL A 197 -16.44 -15.79 -5.63
N SER A 198 -17.58 -15.63 -6.31
CA SER A 198 -17.87 -14.35 -6.98
C SER A 198 -18.12 -13.22 -5.97
N TYR A 199 -17.46 -12.08 -6.18
CA TYR A 199 -17.78 -10.83 -5.49
C TYR A 199 -19.00 -10.13 -6.14
N VAL A 200 -19.74 -9.37 -5.34
CA VAL A 200 -20.85 -8.51 -5.81
C VAL A 200 -20.66 -7.15 -5.14
N PRO A 201 -20.48 -6.06 -5.92
CA PRO A 201 -20.20 -4.75 -5.36
C PRO A 201 -21.39 -4.16 -4.60
N GLN A 202 -21.08 -3.35 -3.59
CA GLN A 202 -22.04 -2.72 -2.67
C GLN A 202 -21.98 -1.18 -2.71
N HIS A 203 -20.86 -0.59 -3.12
CA HIS A 203 -20.65 0.86 -3.14
C HIS A 203 -20.27 1.38 -4.54
N LEU A 204 -19.69 0.53 -5.40
CA LEU A 204 -19.52 0.79 -6.84
C LEU A 204 -20.68 0.19 -7.64
N SER A 205 -20.97 0.73 -8.83
CA SER A 205 -21.86 0.01 -9.76
C SER A 205 -21.18 -1.24 -10.31
N GLN A 206 -21.98 -2.21 -10.76
CA GLN A 206 -21.47 -3.44 -11.38
C GLN A 206 -20.61 -3.16 -12.63
N ALA A 207 -20.80 -2.03 -13.32
CA ALA A 207 -20.00 -1.63 -14.46
C ALA A 207 -18.64 -1.03 -14.04
N GLU A 208 -18.62 -0.12 -13.06
CA GLU A 208 -17.41 0.48 -12.52
C GLU A 208 -16.50 -0.58 -11.87
N PHE A 209 -17.09 -1.48 -11.07
CA PHE A 209 -16.37 -2.60 -10.47
C PHE A 209 -15.65 -3.44 -11.54
N ARG A 210 -16.34 -3.83 -12.62
CA ARG A 210 -15.74 -4.59 -13.74
C ARG A 210 -14.63 -3.82 -14.44
N ALA A 211 -14.85 -2.55 -14.75
CA ALA A 211 -13.82 -1.70 -15.36
C ALA A 211 -12.54 -1.62 -14.51
N ILE A 212 -12.65 -1.75 -13.18
CA ILE A 212 -11.50 -1.80 -12.26
C ILE A 212 -10.89 -3.20 -12.19
N VAL A 213 -11.69 -4.27 -11.99
CA VAL A 213 -11.14 -5.63 -11.76
C VAL A 213 -10.67 -6.35 -13.02
N ASP A 214 -11.31 -6.09 -14.17
CA ASP A 214 -10.91 -6.59 -15.49
C ASP A 214 -9.78 -5.74 -16.11
N GLY A 215 -9.47 -4.58 -15.49
CA GLY A 215 -8.45 -3.64 -15.92
C GLY A 215 -7.01 -4.07 -15.60
N GLN A 216 -6.04 -3.45 -16.28
CA GLN A 216 -4.62 -3.65 -15.98
C GLN A 216 -4.24 -3.03 -14.63
N HIS A 217 -3.12 -3.47 -14.05
CA HIS A 217 -2.55 -2.87 -12.84
C HIS A 217 -2.12 -1.42 -13.12
N GLU A 218 -2.61 -0.48 -12.32
CA GLU A 218 -2.33 0.95 -12.48
C GLU A 218 -1.09 1.36 -11.71
N SER A 219 -0.30 2.31 -12.21
CA SER A 219 0.75 2.94 -11.39
C SER A 219 0.09 3.94 -10.44
N CYS A 220 0.43 3.88 -9.15
CA CYS A 220 -0.03 4.90 -8.19
C CYS A 220 0.46 6.30 -8.59
N GLY A 221 1.64 6.43 -9.22
CA GLY A 221 2.20 7.71 -9.69
C GLY A 221 2.64 8.67 -8.58
N LEU A 222 2.53 8.26 -7.31
CA LEU A 222 2.89 9.06 -6.13
C LEU A 222 4.42 9.09 -5.90
N CYS A 223 5.16 8.15 -6.49
CA CYS A 223 6.63 8.18 -6.51
C CYS A 223 7.13 9.04 -7.69
N GLY A 224 7.86 10.12 -7.38
CA GLY A 224 8.46 11.03 -8.36
C GLY A 224 9.67 10.45 -9.10
N GLY A 225 9.48 9.35 -9.84
CA GLY A 225 10.52 8.68 -10.63
C GLY A 225 9.94 7.72 -11.65
N ALA A 226 10.45 7.77 -12.89
CA ALA A 226 10.02 6.88 -13.96
C ALA A 226 10.61 5.47 -13.78
N GLY A 227 9.74 4.46 -13.64
CA GLY A 227 10.15 3.04 -13.66
C GLY A 227 9.97 2.26 -12.34
N GLY A 228 8.86 2.45 -11.63
CA GLY A 228 8.49 1.60 -10.47
C GLY A 228 7.10 0.98 -10.64
N ALA A 229 7.02 -0.34 -10.78
CA ALA A 229 5.77 -1.09 -10.88
C ALA A 229 5.38 -1.71 -9.52
N GLY A 230 5.03 -0.88 -8.55
CA GLY A 230 4.55 -1.32 -7.24
C GLY A 230 4.23 -0.17 -6.29
N CYS A 231 3.10 -0.26 -5.58
CA CYS A 231 2.60 0.78 -4.66
C CYS A 231 3.22 0.71 -3.25
N GLY A 232 4.39 0.08 -3.09
CA GLY A 232 4.88 -0.40 -1.79
C GLY A 232 6.37 -0.27 -1.51
N ASN A 233 7.12 0.56 -2.25
CA ASN A 233 8.39 1.08 -1.74
C ASN A 233 8.84 2.38 -2.43
N CYS A 234 8.94 3.47 -1.66
CA CYS A 234 9.48 4.76 -2.10
C CYS A 234 10.90 5.05 -1.58
N SER A 235 11.59 4.11 -0.92
CA SER A 235 12.91 4.30 -0.29
C SER A 235 14.10 4.26 -1.27
N GLY A 236 13.90 4.71 -2.51
CA GLY A 236 14.86 4.57 -3.61
C GLY A 236 15.67 5.84 -3.89
N ALA A 237 16.74 6.08 -3.13
CA ALA A 237 17.71 7.12 -3.46
C ALA A 237 18.47 6.75 -4.76
N GLY A 238 18.05 7.32 -5.89
CA GLY A 238 18.46 6.87 -7.22
C GLY A 238 19.90 7.22 -7.60
N ASN A 239 20.82 6.26 -7.47
CA ASN A 239 22.19 6.41 -7.94
C ASN A 239 22.31 6.03 -9.44
N GLY A 240 21.76 6.88 -10.31
CA GLY A 240 21.58 6.60 -11.74
C GLY A 240 22.89 6.57 -12.54
N ARG A 241 23.21 5.43 -13.15
CA ARG A 241 24.21 5.31 -14.23
C ARG A 241 23.64 4.55 -15.43
N GLY A 242 22.75 5.21 -16.16
CA GLY A 242 22.33 4.75 -17.49
C GLY A 242 23.43 5.00 -18.52
N ALA A 243 23.84 3.95 -19.24
CA ALA A 243 24.76 4.04 -20.37
C ALA A 243 24.24 3.14 -21.51
N GLN A 244 23.36 3.70 -22.34
CA GLN A 244 22.71 3.00 -23.45
C GLN A 244 23.53 3.14 -24.74
N MET A 245 24.35 2.14 -25.06
CA MET A 245 24.92 1.90 -26.39
C MET A 245 25.07 0.38 -26.59
N GLY A 246 24.99 -0.19 -27.79
CA GLY A 246 24.77 0.40 -29.11
C GLY A 246 25.30 -0.60 -30.16
N ASN A 247 24.44 -1.13 -31.03
CA ASN A 247 24.82 -2.27 -31.89
C ASN A 247 25.69 -1.81 -33.08
N GLY A 248 27.00 -2.10 -33.04
CA GLY A 248 27.97 -1.65 -34.04
C GLY A 248 28.94 -2.74 -34.49
N LYS A 249 28.90 -3.09 -35.78
CA LYS A 249 29.86 -4.02 -36.40
C LYS A 249 31.11 -3.27 -36.90
N HIS A 250 32.25 -3.41 -36.23
CA HIS A 250 33.57 -3.35 -36.89
C HIS A 250 34.53 -4.28 -36.15
N GLY A 251 35.40 -4.97 -36.91
CA GLY A 251 36.41 -5.87 -36.35
C GLY A 251 37.78 -5.55 -36.93
N HIS A 252 38.80 -5.57 -36.07
CA HIS A 252 40.21 -5.59 -36.47
C HIS A 252 40.97 -6.63 -35.63
N ARG A 253 42.07 -7.15 -36.19
CA ARG A 253 42.87 -8.23 -35.59
C ARG A 253 43.84 -7.70 -34.54
N GLY A 254 44.03 -8.45 -33.46
CA GLY A 254 45.13 -8.28 -32.52
C GLY A 254 45.44 -9.61 -31.83
N MET A 255 46.56 -10.23 -32.17
CA MET A 255 46.98 -11.52 -31.61
C MET A 255 48.13 -11.29 -30.62
N GLY A 256 48.00 -11.81 -29.39
CA GLY A 256 49.07 -11.82 -28.39
C GLY A 256 49.03 -13.12 -27.59
N LYS A 257 50.13 -13.89 -27.64
CA LYS A 257 50.33 -15.09 -26.82
C LYS A 257 51.36 -14.79 -25.74
N GLY A 258 51.16 -15.32 -24.53
CA GLY A 258 52.15 -15.35 -23.46
C GLY A 258 51.73 -16.36 -22.40
N ALA A 259 52.65 -17.22 -21.95
CA ALA A 259 52.35 -18.29 -20.98
C ALA A 259 53.59 -18.69 -20.18
N ASN A 260 53.43 -18.76 -18.85
CA ASN A 260 54.16 -19.53 -17.84
C ASN A 260 53.37 -19.35 -16.51
N GLN A 261 53.14 -20.34 -15.63
CA GLN A 261 54.02 -21.33 -14.99
C GLN A 261 55.02 -20.69 -13.99
N ALA A 262 55.14 -21.11 -12.72
CA ALA A 262 54.48 -22.21 -12.00
C ALA A 262 54.43 -22.03 -10.45
N ALA A 263 53.72 -22.96 -9.79
CA ALA A 263 53.71 -23.44 -8.38
C ALA A 263 54.69 -22.83 -7.34
N ASN A 264 54.29 -22.69 -6.06
CA ASN A 264 54.17 -23.74 -4.98
C ASN A 264 53.60 -23.05 -3.69
N GLN A 265 53.23 -23.62 -2.52
CA GLN A 265 52.94 -24.93 -1.86
C GLN A 265 52.37 -24.59 -0.42
N ALA A 266 51.82 -25.45 0.46
CA ALA A 266 51.04 -26.71 0.38
C ALA A 266 50.52 -27.14 1.78
N GLY A 267 49.57 -28.10 1.83
CA GLY A 267 49.12 -28.84 3.03
C GLY A 267 47.73 -28.46 3.59
N GLY A 268 46.87 -29.39 4.09
CA GLY A 268 46.86 -30.86 4.07
C GLY A 268 46.29 -31.50 5.37
N CYS A 269 45.77 -32.74 5.44
CA CYS A 269 45.36 -33.72 4.41
C CYS A 269 44.57 -34.91 5.06
N GLY A 270 43.50 -35.41 4.41
CA GLY A 270 42.88 -36.74 4.68
C GLY A 270 41.55 -36.72 5.47
N GLY A 271 40.65 -37.71 5.36
CA GLY A 271 40.53 -38.93 4.52
C GLY A 271 39.07 -39.45 4.55
N ALA A 272 38.64 -40.56 3.95
CA ALA A 272 39.29 -41.63 3.17
C ALA A 272 38.25 -42.29 2.20
N CYS A 273 38.62 -43.34 1.46
CA CYS A 273 37.84 -43.84 0.30
C CYS A 273 37.49 -45.36 0.35
N GLY A 274 36.39 -45.76 -0.31
CA GLY A 274 36.10 -47.15 -0.71
C GLY A 274 34.61 -47.38 -1.06
N GLY A 275 34.22 -48.20 -2.05
CA GLY A 275 35.03 -48.81 -3.12
C GLY A 275 34.29 -49.90 -3.93
N GLY A 276 34.40 -49.86 -5.27
CA GLY A 276 34.07 -50.98 -6.19
C GLY A 276 32.62 -51.09 -6.71
N GLY A 277 32.47 -51.63 -7.94
CA GLY A 277 31.18 -52.03 -8.52
C GLY A 277 30.92 -51.57 -9.97
N MET A 278 31.25 -52.38 -10.98
CA MET A 278 30.89 -52.12 -12.39
C MET A 278 29.43 -52.54 -12.70
N GLY A 279 28.80 -51.95 -13.73
CA GLY A 279 27.43 -52.34 -14.11
C GLY A 279 26.78 -51.72 -15.35
N CYS A 280 27.52 -51.33 -16.40
CA CYS A 280 26.89 -50.84 -17.64
C CYS A 280 26.47 -52.00 -18.56
N GLY A 281 25.17 -52.16 -18.80
CA GLY A 281 24.61 -53.10 -19.79
C GLY A 281 23.42 -52.48 -20.53
N GLY A 282 23.48 -52.43 -21.87
CA GLY A 282 22.43 -51.86 -22.72
C GLY A 282 21.56 -52.93 -23.37
N GLY A 283 20.27 -52.63 -23.54
CA GLY A 283 19.31 -53.44 -24.29
C GLY A 283 18.33 -52.57 -25.07
N ARG A 284 17.96 -52.97 -26.29
CA ARG A 284 17.05 -52.23 -27.19
C ARG A 284 15.80 -53.07 -27.50
N SER A 285 14.70 -52.36 -27.76
CA SER A 285 13.47 -52.87 -28.40
C SER A 285 12.68 -53.91 -27.57
N SER A 286 11.41 -54.19 -27.84
CA SER A 286 10.49 -53.66 -28.86
C SER A 286 9.11 -53.40 -28.27
N ALA A 287 8.31 -52.55 -28.91
CA ALA A 287 6.88 -52.47 -28.63
C ALA A 287 6.12 -53.72 -29.10
N ARG A 288 5.05 -54.05 -28.37
CA ARG A 288 3.76 -54.58 -28.83
C ARG A 288 2.67 -54.06 -27.90
#